data_AF-A0A8S1FF02-F1
#
_entry.id   AF-A0A8S1FF02-F1
#
_cell.length_a   1.000
_cell.length_b   1.000
_cell.length_c   1.000
_cell.angle_alpha   90.00
_cell.angle_beta   90.00
_cell.angle_gamma   90.00
#
_symmetry.space_group_name_H-M   'P 1'
#
loop_
_entity.id
_entity.type
_entity.pdbx_description
1 polymer ?
#
loop_
_entity_poly.entity_id
_entity_poly.type
_entity_poly.pdbx_seq_one_letter_code
_entity_poly.pdbx_strand_id
1 'polypeptide(L)'
;MFSRLKQKVKEKTGRAQATAYPDDVAALVAYFKDTASRVKTLNSSVSEITDMIKNQKREKGLDVIQELSQSGNSALKLEALVANFQKRLQAETEATAKINNEIDKFKTYLSAECKAQGHVLSELNKRRLDMDVALGAYNDNDTEQNKLKSEQAQRDYEASCAKSLDG
;
A
#
# COMPACT_ATOMS: atom_id res chain seq x y z
N MET A 1 12.84 50.49 -12.27
CA MET A 1 11.73 49.65 -11.74
C MET A 1 11.35 48.54 -12.74
N PHE A 2 12.18 47.51 -12.93
CA PHE A 2 11.94 46.43 -13.92
C PHE A 2 12.15 45.01 -13.37
N SER A 3 12.12 44.82 -12.04
CA SER A 3 12.36 43.52 -11.41
C SER A 3 11.08 42.72 -11.11
N ARG A 4 9.91 43.36 -11.03
CA ARG A 4 8.63 42.67 -10.73
C ARG A 4 7.90 42.12 -11.96
N LEU A 5 8.22 42.60 -13.17
CA LEU A 5 7.56 42.11 -14.40
C LEU A 5 8.13 40.75 -14.86
N LYS A 6 9.42 40.47 -14.61
CA LYS A 6 10.04 39.18 -15.00
C LYS A 6 9.61 38.00 -14.14
N GLN A 7 9.13 38.23 -12.91
CA GLN A 7 8.67 37.16 -12.03
C GLN A 7 7.26 36.67 -12.37
N LYS A 8 6.42 37.49 -13.02
CA LYS A 8 5.09 37.05 -13.51
C LYS A 8 5.09 36.40 -14.90
N VAL A 9 6.21 36.47 -15.63
CA VAL A 9 6.30 35.90 -16.98
C VAL A 9 6.89 34.48 -16.97
N LYS A 10 7.64 34.11 -15.91
CA LYS A 10 8.28 32.78 -15.82
C LYS A 10 7.41 31.67 -15.19
N GLU A 11 6.28 32.01 -14.58
CA GLU A 11 5.33 30.99 -14.08
C GLU A 11 4.43 30.40 -15.17
N LYS A 12 4.37 31.02 -16.36
CA LYS A 12 3.50 30.57 -17.47
C LYS A 12 4.18 29.67 -18.50
N THR A 13 5.41 29.22 -18.27
CA THR A 13 6.11 28.34 -19.20
C THR A 13 6.64 27.12 -18.47
N GLY A 14 5.86 26.04 -18.47
CA GLY A 14 6.41 24.69 -18.25
C GLY A 14 5.80 23.83 -17.14
N ARG A 15 4.74 24.27 -16.44
CA ARG A 15 3.90 23.36 -15.66
C ARG A 15 2.48 23.45 -16.17
N ALA A 16 1.99 22.36 -16.76
CA ALA A 16 0.57 22.14 -16.97
C ALA A 16 -0.16 22.55 -15.68
N GLN A 17 -1.10 23.48 -15.80
CA GLN A 17 -1.89 23.94 -14.66
C GLN A 17 -2.83 22.79 -14.33
N ALA A 18 -2.44 21.99 -13.33
CA ALA A 18 -2.98 20.66 -13.15
C ALA A 18 -4.49 20.75 -12.84
N THR A 19 -5.36 20.52 -13.83
CA THR A 19 -6.82 20.66 -13.67
C THR A 19 -7.28 19.82 -12.48
N ALA A 20 -8.18 20.35 -11.64
CA ALA A 20 -8.65 19.59 -10.48
C ALA A 20 -9.34 18.29 -10.92
N TYR A 21 -9.20 17.23 -10.13
CA TYR A 21 -9.97 16.00 -10.36
C TYR A 21 -11.46 16.27 -10.13
N PRO A 22 -12.36 15.59 -10.85
CA PRO A 22 -13.75 15.46 -10.43
C PRO A 22 -13.85 14.95 -8.99
N ASP A 23 -14.86 15.37 -8.23
CA ASP A 23 -14.96 15.11 -6.79
C ASP A 23 -14.85 13.61 -6.45
N ASP A 24 -15.54 12.75 -7.21
CA ASP A 24 -15.51 11.29 -6.99
C ASP A 24 -14.11 10.70 -7.24
N VAL A 25 -13.41 11.20 -8.25
CA VAL A 25 -12.03 10.78 -8.56
C VAL A 25 -11.06 11.36 -7.53
N ALA A 26 -11.29 12.57 -7.02
CA ALA A 26 -10.50 13.15 -5.95
C ALA A 26 -10.62 12.35 -4.65
N ALA A 27 -11.83 11.89 -4.32
CA ALA A 27 -12.09 11.00 -3.19
C ALA A 27 -11.36 9.65 -3.35
N LEU A 28 -11.42 9.05 -4.55
CA LEU A 28 -10.69 7.82 -4.87
C LEU A 28 -9.16 8.01 -4.74
N VAL A 29 -8.62 9.11 -5.27
CA VAL A 29 -7.19 9.44 -5.17
C VAL A 29 -6.77 9.61 -3.70
N ALA A 30 -7.60 10.26 -2.89
CA ALA A 30 -7.35 10.40 -1.46
C ALA A 30 -7.38 9.03 -0.75
N TYR A 31 -8.36 8.19 -1.09
CA TYR A 31 -8.47 6.83 -0.57
C TYR A 31 -7.23 5.97 -0.90
N PHE A 32 -6.74 5.99 -2.14
CA PHE A 32 -5.54 5.24 -2.51
C PHE A 32 -4.27 5.75 -1.81
N LYS A 33 -4.14 7.07 -1.62
CA LYS A 33 -3.03 7.65 -0.84
C LYS A 33 -3.09 7.23 0.63
N ASP A 34 -4.28 7.22 1.23
CA ASP A 34 -4.47 6.77 2.61
C ASP A 34 -4.26 5.24 2.75
N THR A 35 -4.67 4.46 1.74
CA THR A 35 -4.46 3.01 1.71
C THR A 35 -2.97 2.67 1.83
N ALA A 36 -2.09 3.40 1.13
CA ALA A 36 -0.65 3.21 1.25
C ALA A 36 -0.12 3.42 2.69
N SER A 37 -0.61 4.43 3.41
CA SER A 37 -0.26 4.62 4.83
C SER A 37 -0.83 3.51 5.72
N ARG A 38 -2.07 3.08 5.50
CA ARG A 38 -2.69 1.99 6.24
C ARG A 38 -1.96 0.67 6.04
N VAL A 39 -1.51 0.38 4.82
CA VAL A 39 -0.68 -0.79 4.48
C VAL A 39 0.64 -0.75 5.26
N LYS A 40 1.28 0.42 5.35
CA LYS A 40 2.52 0.58 6.12
C LYS A 40 2.31 0.27 7.60
N THR A 41 1.25 0.81 8.20
CA THR A 41 0.89 0.52 9.60
C THR A 41 0.61 -0.97 9.80
N LEU A 42 -0.15 -1.59 8.91
CA LEU A 42 -0.47 -3.01 9.01
C LEU A 42 0.79 -3.89 8.89
N ASN A 43 1.72 -3.54 8.00
CA ASN A 43 3.02 -4.22 7.90
C ASN A 43 3.84 -4.12 9.20
N SER A 44 3.82 -2.97 9.86
CA SER A 44 4.45 -2.80 11.18
C SER A 44 3.82 -3.71 12.22
N SER A 45 2.48 -3.73 12.33
CA SER A 45 1.78 -4.62 13.26
C SER A 45 2.03 -6.10 12.98
N VAL A 46 2.12 -6.49 11.70
CA VAL A 46 2.49 -7.86 11.30
C VAL A 46 3.91 -8.21 11.72
N SER A 47 4.85 -7.27 11.64
CA SER A 47 6.22 -7.46 12.14
C SER A 47 6.22 -7.66 13.66
N GLU A 48 5.46 -6.84 14.39
CA GLU A 48 5.32 -6.96 15.85
C GLU A 48 4.74 -8.33 16.25
N ILE A 49 3.69 -8.80 15.58
CA ILE A 49 3.12 -10.13 15.81
C ILE A 49 4.17 -11.22 15.54
N THR A 50 4.95 -11.08 14.46
CA THR A 50 6.01 -12.04 14.13
C THR A 50 7.07 -12.10 15.24
N ASP A 51 7.45 -10.96 15.80
CA ASP A 51 8.43 -10.89 16.87
C ASP A 51 7.87 -11.37 18.21
N MET A 52 6.59 -11.08 18.50
CA MET A 52 5.87 -11.67 19.65
C MET A 52 5.86 -13.20 19.57
N ILE A 53 5.58 -13.79 18.41
CA ILE A 53 5.61 -15.25 18.21
C ILE A 53 7.01 -15.82 18.49
N LYS A 54 8.08 -15.15 18.02
CA LYS A 54 9.46 -15.58 18.31
C LYS A 54 9.77 -15.51 19.81
N ASN A 55 9.37 -14.42 20.47
CA ASN A 55 9.61 -14.21 21.89
C ASN A 55 8.81 -15.21 22.75
N GLN A 56 7.54 -15.48 22.42
CA GLN A 56 6.72 -16.47 23.10
C GLN A 56 7.35 -17.87 23.03
N LYS A 57 7.90 -18.27 21.87
CA LYS A 57 8.64 -19.55 21.75
C LYS A 57 9.86 -19.61 22.67
N ARG A 58 10.54 -18.48 22.87
CA ARG A 58 11.71 -18.37 23.74
C ARG A 58 11.33 -18.44 25.23
N GLU A 59 10.36 -17.63 25.65
CA GLU A 59 9.88 -17.58 27.05
C GLU A 59 9.31 -18.92 27.50
N LYS A 60 8.44 -19.54 26.69
CA LYS A 60 7.91 -20.87 27.04
C LYS A 60 8.97 -21.97 27.02
N GLY A 61 10.01 -21.83 26.20
CA GLY A 61 11.19 -22.71 26.26
C GLY A 61 11.93 -22.60 27.59
N LEU A 62 11.99 -21.39 28.18
CA LEU A 62 12.59 -21.15 29.49
C LEU A 62 11.71 -21.70 30.63
N ASP A 63 10.39 -21.52 30.57
CA ASP A 63 9.44 -22.07 31.55
C ASP A 63 9.59 -23.60 31.66
N VAL A 64 9.80 -24.27 30.54
CA VAL A 64 9.96 -25.73 30.47
C VAL A 64 11.30 -26.17 31.08
N ILE A 65 12.38 -25.42 30.82
CA ILE A 65 13.67 -25.66 31.46
C ILE A 65 13.56 -25.49 32.98
N GLN A 66 12.78 -24.50 33.44
CA GLN A 66 12.53 -24.24 34.84
C GLN A 66 11.67 -25.34 35.50
N GLU A 67 10.57 -25.77 34.87
CA GLU A 67 9.75 -26.91 35.33
C GLU A 67 10.57 -28.21 35.42
N LEU A 68 11.44 -28.47 34.44
CA LEU A 68 12.36 -29.62 34.46
C LEU A 68 13.34 -29.54 35.63
N SER A 69 13.93 -28.37 35.88
CA SER A 69 14.88 -28.15 37.00
C SER A 69 14.25 -28.33 38.39
N GLN A 70 12.93 -28.10 38.52
CA GLN A 70 12.19 -28.23 39.77
C GLN A 70 11.64 -29.65 39.98
N SER A 71 11.54 -30.44 38.91
CA SER A 71 11.09 -31.83 38.98
C SER A 71 12.20 -32.75 39.49
N GLY A 72 12.40 -32.77 40.81
CA GLY A 72 13.25 -33.74 41.50
C GLY A 72 12.72 -35.17 41.34
N ASN A 73 13.11 -35.83 40.24
CA ASN A 73 13.15 -37.29 40.02
C ASN A 73 11.88 -38.13 40.28
N SER A 74 11.20 -38.53 39.19
CA SER A 74 10.69 -39.90 38.99
C SER A 74 10.50 -40.11 37.47
N ALA A 75 11.17 -41.13 36.91
CA ALA A 75 11.25 -41.34 35.45
C ALA A 75 9.88 -41.42 34.74
N LEU A 76 8.88 -42.01 35.39
CA LEU A 76 7.49 -42.10 34.87
C LEU A 76 6.76 -40.75 34.81
N LYS A 77 7.06 -39.80 35.73
CA LYS A 77 6.52 -38.44 35.65
C LYS A 77 7.22 -37.62 34.57
N LEU A 78 8.50 -37.93 34.30
CA LEU A 78 9.25 -37.30 33.22
C LEU A 78 8.70 -37.68 31.84
N GLU A 79 8.39 -38.96 31.60
CA GLU A 79 7.80 -39.39 30.32
C GLU A 79 6.45 -38.73 30.04
N ALA A 80 5.57 -38.68 31.04
CA ALA A 80 4.27 -38.03 30.90
C ALA A 80 4.41 -36.50 30.67
N LEU A 81 5.39 -35.87 31.31
CA LEU A 81 5.73 -34.45 31.11
C LEU A 81 6.26 -34.22 29.68
N VAL A 82 7.19 -35.05 29.21
CA VAL A 82 7.77 -34.97 27.85
C VAL A 82 6.69 -35.18 26.79
N ALA A 83 5.79 -36.14 26.97
CA ALA A 83 4.70 -36.39 26.02
C ALA A 83 3.70 -35.22 25.95
N ASN A 84 3.33 -34.63 27.10
CA ASN A 84 2.51 -33.42 27.13
C ASN A 84 3.23 -32.23 26.49
N PHE A 85 4.53 -32.10 26.73
CA PHE A 85 5.34 -31.06 26.13
C PHE A 85 5.39 -31.17 24.61
N GLN A 86 5.63 -32.37 24.08
CA GLN A 86 5.63 -32.63 22.63
C GLN A 86 4.29 -32.28 21.99
N LYS A 87 3.16 -32.67 22.60
CA LYS A 87 1.82 -32.31 22.11
C LYS A 87 1.61 -30.79 22.07
N ARG A 88 2.02 -30.09 23.13
CA ARG A 88 1.86 -28.64 23.23
C ARG A 88 2.77 -27.90 22.26
N LEU A 89 4.01 -28.36 22.08
CA LEU A 89 4.96 -27.84 21.08
C LEU A 89 4.44 -28.04 19.65
N GLN A 90 3.86 -29.20 19.36
CA GLN A 90 3.26 -29.49 18.07
C GLN A 90 2.06 -28.57 17.79
N ALA A 91 1.14 -28.44 18.74
CA ALA A 91 -0.02 -27.54 18.62
C ALA A 91 0.41 -26.06 18.41
N GLU A 92 1.44 -25.59 19.12
CA GLU A 92 1.97 -24.24 18.91
C GLU A 92 2.68 -24.08 17.56
N THR A 93 3.38 -25.10 17.08
CA THR A 93 4.03 -25.08 15.77
C THR A 93 2.99 -24.97 14.66
N GLU A 94 1.90 -25.73 14.76
CA GLU A 94 0.77 -25.66 13.84
C GLU A 94 0.04 -24.31 13.90
N ALA A 95 -0.21 -23.78 15.10
CA ALA A 95 -0.82 -22.46 15.27
C ALA A 95 0.06 -21.34 14.67
N THR A 96 1.37 -21.39 14.93
CA THR A 96 2.34 -20.44 14.34
C THR A 96 2.35 -20.51 12.82
N ALA A 97 2.34 -21.72 12.25
CA ALA A 97 2.31 -21.91 10.81
C ALA A 97 1.05 -21.31 10.16
N LYS A 98 -0.11 -21.46 10.80
CA LYS A 98 -1.37 -20.86 10.35
C LYS A 98 -1.30 -19.33 10.37
N ILE A 99 -0.79 -18.74 11.46
CA ILE A 99 -0.65 -17.28 11.57
C ILE A 99 0.31 -16.74 10.50
N ASN A 100 1.45 -17.39 10.28
CA ASN A 100 2.40 -16.99 9.25
C ASN A 100 1.80 -17.06 7.84
N ASN A 101 1.00 -18.11 7.56
CA ASN A 101 0.34 -18.25 6.26
C ASN A 101 -0.65 -17.09 6.01
N GLU A 102 -1.48 -16.74 7.00
CA GLU A 102 -2.38 -15.59 6.89
C GLU A 102 -1.60 -14.27 6.72
N ILE A 103 -0.51 -14.09 7.47
CA ILE A 103 0.39 -12.94 7.32
C ILE A 103 0.91 -12.81 5.88
N ASP A 104 1.36 -13.91 5.28
CA ASP A 104 1.93 -13.90 3.93
C ASP A 104 0.86 -13.64 2.86
N LYS A 105 -0.36 -14.16 3.05
CA LYS A 105 -1.51 -13.80 2.21
C LYS A 105 -1.80 -12.31 2.26
N PHE A 106 -1.86 -11.72 3.46
CA PHE A 106 -2.09 -10.29 3.62
C PHE A 106 -0.98 -9.45 2.97
N LYS A 107 0.29 -9.79 3.19
CA LYS A 107 1.42 -9.10 2.54
C LYS A 107 1.31 -9.14 1.01
N THR A 108 0.96 -10.30 0.46
CA THR A 108 0.83 -10.51 -0.98
C THR A 108 -0.33 -9.68 -1.55
N TYR A 109 -1.50 -9.75 -0.91
CA TYR A 109 -2.68 -8.97 -1.29
C TYR A 109 -2.37 -7.46 -1.27
N LEU A 110 -1.79 -6.95 -0.19
CA LEU A 110 -1.47 -5.52 -0.06
C LEU A 110 -0.45 -5.07 -1.12
N SER A 111 0.57 -5.88 -1.41
CA SER A 111 1.58 -5.58 -2.43
C SER A 111 0.98 -5.52 -3.83
N ALA A 112 0.08 -6.45 -4.15
CA ALA A 112 -0.62 -6.46 -5.44
C ALA A 112 -1.57 -5.25 -5.56
N GLU A 113 -2.37 -5.01 -4.53
CA GLU A 113 -3.36 -3.93 -4.49
C GLU A 113 -2.69 -2.54 -4.54
N CYS A 114 -1.63 -2.30 -3.76
CA CYS A 114 -0.90 -1.03 -3.80
C CYS A 114 -0.25 -0.78 -5.17
N LYS A 115 0.21 -1.83 -5.85
CA LYS A 115 0.76 -1.70 -7.21
C LYS A 115 -0.33 -1.36 -8.22
N ALA A 116 -1.48 -2.03 -8.14
CA ALA A 116 -2.63 -1.74 -9.01
C ALA A 116 -3.12 -0.30 -8.82
N GLN A 117 -3.32 0.12 -7.57
CA GLN A 117 -3.71 1.49 -7.22
C GLN A 117 -2.66 2.51 -7.67
N GLY A 118 -1.37 2.21 -7.49
CA GLY A 118 -0.28 3.05 -7.98
C GLY A 118 -0.28 3.22 -9.50
N HIS A 119 -0.61 2.16 -10.25
CA HIS A 119 -0.77 2.23 -11.70
C HIS A 119 -1.94 3.15 -12.09
N VAL A 120 -3.11 2.98 -11.46
CA VAL A 120 -4.29 3.82 -11.70
C VAL A 120 -3.98 5.30 -11.43
N LEU A 121 -3.34 5.61 -10.30
CA LEU A 121 -2.94 6.98 -9.97
C LEU A 121 -1.95 7.57 -10.98
N SER A 122 -1.00 6.77 -11.46
CA SER A 122 -0.01 7.20 -12.45
C SER A 122 -0.68 7.50 -13.79
N GLU A 123 -1.58 6.62 -14.25
CA GLU A 123 -2.30 6.76 -15.50
C GLU A 123 -3.24 7.99 -15.46
N LEU A 124 -4.01 8.15 -14.39
CA LEU A 124 -4.86 9.33 -14.16
C LEU A 124 -4.05 10.63 -14.16
N ASN A 125 -2.92 10.68 -13.46
CA ASN A 125 -2.06 11.86 -13.45
C ASN A 125 -1.49 12.16 -14.84
N LYS A 126 -1.07 11.14 -15.57
CA LYS A 126 -0.55 11.30 -16.93
C LYS A 126 -1.62 11.87 -17.85
N ARG A 127 -2.81 11.26 -17.90
CA ARG A 127 -3.91 11.71 -18.77
C ARG A 127 -4.38 13.13 -18.43
N ARG A 128 -4.40 13.48 -17.15
CA ARG A 128 -4.70 14.84 -16.69
C ARG A 128 -3.69 15.86 -17.21
N LEU A 129 -2.39 15.56 -17.08
CA LEU A 129 -1.33 16.43 -17.59
C LEU A 129 -1.35 16.53 -19.13
N ASP A 130 -1.59 15.41 -19.82
CA ASP A 130 -1.70 15.38 -21.29
C ASP A 130 -2.87 16.28 -21.77
N MET A 131 -4.01 16.23 -21.08
CA MET A 131 -5.15 17.10 -21.32
C MET A 131 -4.79 18.57 -21.10
N ASP A 132 -4.17 18.91 -19.97
CA ASP A 132 -3.76 20.29 -19.65
C ASP A 132 -2.77 20.84 -20.69
N VAL A 133 -1.84 20.01 -21.18
CA VAL A 133 -0.89 20.39 -22.25
C VAL A 133 -1.62 20.62 -23.57
N ALA A 134 -2.55 19.75 -23.95
CA ALA A 134 -3.31 19.88 -25.19
C ALA A 134 -4.23 21.12 -25.17
N LEU A 135 -4.88 21.39 -24.04
CA LEU A 135 -5.66 22.61 -23.82
C LEU A 135 -4.78 23.85 -23.89
N GLY A 136 -3.60 23.83 -23.27
CA GLY A 136 -2.64 24.92 -23.37
C GLY A 136 -2.23 25.22 -24.82
N ALA A 137 -1.90 24.18 -25.58
CA ALA A 137 -1.53 24.31 -26.99
C ALA A 137 -2.67 24.86 -27.87
N TYR A 138 -3.92 24.48 -27.56
CA TYR A 138 -5.10 25.02 -28.24
C TYR A 138 -5.32 26.50 -27.91
N ASN A 139 -5.22 26.86 -26.63
CA ASN A 139 -5.36 28.24 -26.16
C ASN A 139 -4.26 29.17 -26.71
N ASP A 140 -3.04 28.66 -26.89
CA ASP A 140 -1.91 29.41 -27.44
C ASP A 140 -2.00 29.56 -28.96
N ASN A 141 -2.58 28.57 -29.67
CA ASN A 141 -2.71 28.58 -31.12
C ASN A 141 -3.97 27.82 -31.57
N ASP A 142 -5.05 28.58 -31.80
CA ASP A 142 -6.38 28.09 -32.19
C ASP A 142 -6.39 27.58 -33.64
N THR A 143 -5.97 26.33 -33.80
CA THR A 143 -5.99 25.59 -35.06
C THR A 143 -6.88 24.37 -34.93
N GLU A 144 -7.52 23.94 -36.03
CA GLU A 144 -8.32 22.72 -36.05
C GLU A 144 -7.53 21.49 -35.59
N GLN A 145 -6.24 21.42 -35.91
CA GLN A 145 -5.38 20.34 -35.44
C GLN A 145 -5.21 20.36 -33.91
N ASN A 146 -5.04 21.53 -33.30
CA ASN A 146 -4.91 21.65 -31.84
C ASN A 146 -6.24 21.42 -31.13
N LYS A 147 -7.35 21.85 -31.74
CA LYS A 147 -8.70 21.57 -31.25
C LYS A 147 -8.97 20.07 -31.17
N LEU A 148 -8.72 19.34 -32.26
CA LEU A 148 -8.89 17.87 -32.30
C LEU A 148 -8.01 17.16 -31.26
N LYS A 149 -6.76 17.61 -31.05
CA LYS A 149 -5.86 17.06 -30.02
C LYS A 149 -6.39 17.32 -28.62
N SER A 150 -6.92 18.51 -28.36
CA SER A 150 -7.52 18.86 -27.07
C SER A 150 -8.77 18.02 -26.78
N GLU A 151 -9.68 17.91 -27.74
CA GLU A 151 -10.90 17.09 -27.63
C GLU A 151 -10.58 15.59 -27.44
N GLN A 152 -9.54 15.08 -28.10
CA GLN A 152 -9.09 13.70 -27.87
C GLN A 152 -8.49 13.51 -26.49
N ALA A 153 -7.62 14.42 -26.04
CA ALA A 153 -6.99 14.32 -24.72
C ALA A 153 -8.01 14.44 -23.59
N GLN A 154 -9.04 15.28 -23.77
CA GLN A 154 -10.17 15.38 -22.86
C GLN A 154 -10.96 14.06 -22.80
N ARG A 155 -11.32 13.48 -23.95
CA ARG A 155 -12.02 12.17 -23.99
C ARG A 155 -11.20 11.05 -23.34
N ASP A 156 -9.89 11.01 -23.58
CA ASP A 156 -9.00 10.03 -22.96
C ASP A 156 -8.93 10.19 -21.44
N TYR A 157 -8.92 11.44 -20.94
CA TYR A 157 -8.96 11.72 -19.51
C TYR A 157 -10.29 11.32 -18.87
N GLU A 158 -11.41 11.70 -19.47
CA GLU A 158 -12.76 11.33 -19.00
C GLU A 158 -12.95 9.81 -18.98
N ALA A 159 -12.50 9.10 -20.02
CA ALA A 159 -12.51 7.64 -20.07
C ALA A 159 -11.63 7.02 -18.97
N SER A 160 -10.47 7.61 -18.69
CA SER A 160 -9.60 7.16 -17.60
C SER A 160 -10.25 7.39 -16.23
N CYS A 161 -10.96 8.50 -16.04
CA CYS A 161 -11.72 8.78 -14.82
C CYS A 161 -12.84 7.75 -14.63
N ALA A 162 -13.67 7.51 -15.65
CA ALA A 162 -14.75 6.52 -15.60
C ALA A 162 -14.21 5.13 -15.27
N LYS A 163 -13.17 4.67 -16.00
CA LYS A 163 -12.53 3.39 -15.75
C LYS A 163 -11.97 3.23 -14.34
N SER A 164 -11.54 4.33 -13.71
CA SER A 164 -11.01 4.30 -12.34
C SER A 164 -12.11 4.16 -11.28
N LEU A 165 -13.35 4.51 -11.61
CA LEU A 165 -14.52 4.39 -10.73
C LEU A 165 -15.24 3.04 -10.87
N ASP A 166 -15.11 2.38 -12.02
CA ASP A 166 -15.76 1.09 -12.34
C ASP A 166 -14.94 -0.15 -11.91
N GLY A 167 -13.72 0.04 -11.40
CA GLY A 167 -12.83 -1.04 -10.93
C GLY A 167 -13.11 -1.48 -9.52
#